data_AF-K2C5U9-F1
#
_entry.id   AF-K2C5U9-F1
#
_cell.length_a   1.000
_cell.length_b   1.000
_cell.length_c   1.000
_cell.angle_alpha   90.00
_cell.angle_beta   90.00
_cell.angle_gamma   90.00
#
_symmetry.space_group_name_H-M   'P 1'
#
loop_
_entity.id
_entity.type
_entity.pdbx_description
1 polymer ?
#
loop_
_entity_poly.entity_id
_entity_poly.type
_entity_poly.pdbx_seq_one_letter_code
_entity_poly.pdbx_strand_id
1 'polypeptide(L)'
;MHSALIISLIASVFAIAYGMILIGKINRKPAGNETMREIAKAIQEGASAYLNRQYRTIAIIAVALFVALWLSLGIAMALGFLVGAAFSALAGYIGMNVAVRANVRTAEAARNGMAAAMNV
;
A
#
# COMPACT_ATOMS: atom_id res chain seq x y z
N MET A 1 27.44 15.34 -4.69
CA MET A 1 26.64 14.61 -3.68
C MET A 1 25.33 15.33 -3.32
N HIS A 2 25.33 16.65 -3.10
CA HIS A 2 24.12 17.40 -2.76
C HIS A 2 23.02 17.35 -3.84
N SER A 3 23.37 17.52 -5.11
CA SER A 3 22.39 17.51 -6.21
C SER A 3 21.65 16.17 -6.35
N ALA A 4 22.33 15.06 -6.09
CA ALA A 4 21.71 13.73 -6.16
C ALA A 4 20.63 13.55 -5.07
N LEU A 5 20.90 13.98 -3.83
CA LEU A 5 19.92 13.92 -2.73
C LEU A 5 18.68 14.76 -3.02
N ILE A 6 18.87 15.98 -3.55
CA ILE A 6 17.77 16.87 -3.91
C ILE A 6 16.91 16.23 -5.02
N ILE A 7 17.54 15.67 -6.06
CA ILE A 7 16.82 14.98 -7.15
C ILE A 7 16.04 13.79 -6.61
N SER A 8 16.63 12.97 -5.74
CA SER A 8 15.94 11.82 -5.14
C SER A 8 14.73 12.23 -4.30
N LEU A 9 14.85 13.29 -3.50
CA LEU A 9 13.74 13.82 -2.70
C LEU A 9 12.61 14.32 -3.59
N ILE A 10 12.93 15.11 -4.62
CA ILE A 10 11.95 15.61 -5.58
C ILE A 10 11.25 14.45 -6.30
N ALA A 11 12.00 13.47 -6.80
CA ALA A 11 11.45 12.30 -7.47
C ALA A 11 10.51 11.49 -6.56
N SER A 12 10.87 11.36 -5.27
CA SER A 12 10.05 10.66 -4.27
C SER A 12 8.70 11.37 -4.06
N VAL A 13 8.71 12.70 -3.96
CA VAL A 13 7.49 13.50 -3.82
C VAL A 13 6.61 13.36 -5.06
N PHE A 14 7.18 13.45 -6.26
CA PHE A 14 6.44 13.26 -7.51
C PHE A 14 5.85 11.84 -7.62
N ALA A 15 6.60 10.81 -7.23
CA ALA A 15 6.12 9.43 -7.25
C ALA A 15 4.90 9.24 -6.33
N ILE A 16 4.95 9.77 -5.11
CA ILE A 16 3.83 9.71 -4.16
C ILE A 16 2.62 10.49 -4.71
N ALA A 17 2.85 11.70 -5.23
CA ALA A 17 1.79 12.52 -5.83
C ALA A 17 1.10 11.81 -7.01
N TYR A 18 1.89 11.22 -7.91
CA TYR A 18 1.36 10.46 -9.04
C TYR A 18 0.61 9.21 -8.59
N GLY A 19 1.11 8.50 -7.57
CA GLY A 19 0.40 7.39 -6.94
C GLY A 19 -0.98 7.81 -6.41
N MET A 20 -1.08 8.94 -5.72
CA MET A 20 -2.36 9.48 -5.25
C MET A 20 -3.32 9.80 -6.40
N ILE A 21 -2.81 10.35 -7.51
CA ILE A 21 -3.60 10.61 -8.72
C ILE A 21 -4.15 9.31 -9.30
N LEU A 22 -3.32 8.26 -9.42
CA LEU A 22 -3.74 6.96 -9.93
C LEU A 22 -4.81 6.32 -9.05
N ILE A 23 -4.62 6.36 -7.72
CA ILE A 23 -5.61 5.88 -6.75
C ILE A 23 -6.94 6.62 -6.94
N GLY A 24 -6.89 7.95 -7.12
CA GLY A 24 -8.06 8.76 -7.41
C GLY A 24 -8.76 8.37 -8.71
N LYS A 25 -8.00 8.11 -9.79
CA LYS A 25 -8.52 7.65 -11.08
C LYS A 25 -9.21 6.29 -10.96
N ILE A 26 -8.60 5.34 -10.28
CA ILE A 26 -9.18 4.01 -10.04
C ILE A 26 -10.48 4.17 -9.26
N ASN A 27 -10.48 4.89 -8.13
CA ASN A 27 -11.65 5.01 -7.27
C ASN A 27 -12.88 5.63 -7.97
N ARG A 28 -12.65 6.48 -8.97
CA ARG A 28 -13.71 7.07 -9.82
C ARG A 28 -14.36 6.10 -10.80
N LYS A 29 -13.72 4.98 -11.14
CA LYS A 29 -14.33 3.95 -12.01
C LYS A 29 -15.48 3.23 -11.29
N PRO A 30 -16.53 2.80 -12.01
CA PRO A 30 -17.67 2.12 -11.43
C PRO A 30 -17.28 0.78 -10.81
N ALA A 31 -17.85 0.45 -9.66
CA ALA A 31 -17.63 -0.81 -8.95
C ALA A 31 -18.55 -1.96 -9.41
N GLY A 32 -19.16 -1.82 -10.60
CA GLY A 32 -20.04 -2.81 -11.19
C GLY A 32 -21.43 -2.90 -10.57
N ASN A 33 -22.09 -4.05 -10.81
CA ASN A 33 -23.45 -4.32 -10.35
C ASN A 33 -23.52 -4.62 -8.84
N GLU A 34 -24.71 -4.94 -8.33
CA GLU A 34 -24.93 -5.22 -6.90
C GLU A 34 -24.14 -6.44 -6.41
N THR A 35 -24.24 -7.56 -7.12
CA THR A 35 -23.50 -8.80 -6.79
C THR A 35 -21.98 -8.57 -6.75
N MET A 36 -21.43 -7.83 -7.70
CA MET A 36 -20.01 -7.46 -7.71
C MET A 36 -19.60 -6.65 -6.48
N ARG A 37 -20.45 -5.70 -6.07
CA ARG A 37 -20.21 -4.85 -4.88
C ARG A 37 -20.28 -5.65 -3.58
N GLU A 38 -21.19 -6.61 -3.46
CA GLU A 38 -21.30 -7.50 -2.30
C GLU A 38 -20.05 -8.37 -2.13
N ILE A 39 -19.62 -9.05 -3.21
CA ILE A 39 -18.39 -9.86 -3.21
C ILE A 39 -17.19 -8.98 -2.87
N ALA A 40 -17.07 -7.80 -3.49
CA ALA A 40 -15.97 -6.88 -3.21
C ALA A 40 -15.94 -6.45 -1.74
N LYS A 41 -17.09 -6.25 -1.10
CA LYS A 41 -17.18 -5.89 0.31
C LYS A 41 -16.68 -7.04 1.22
N ALA A 42 -17.09 -8.28 0.94
CA ALA A 42 -16.61 -9.45 1.66
C ALA A 42 -15.07 -9.62 1.54
N ILE A 43 -14.52 -9.39 0.35
CA ILE A 43 -13.06 -9.42 0.13
C ILE A 43 -12.37 -8.29 0.91
N GLN A 44 -12.92 -7.07 0.90
CA GLN A 44 -12.36 -5.93 1.65
C GLN A 44 -12.31 -6.20 3.16
N GLU A 45 -13.37 -6.80 3.70
CA GLU A 45 -13.44 -7.18 5.10
C GLU A 45 -12.38 -8.23 5.45
N GLY A 46 -12.29 -9.30 4.67
CA GLY A 46 -11.28 -10.35 4.85
C GLY A 46 -9.84 -9.83 4.74
N ALA A 47 -9.56 -9.02 3.72
CA ALA A 47 -8.24 -8.41 3.52
C ALA A 47 -7.85 -7.49 4.69
N SER A 48 -8.79 -6.69 5.19
CA SER A 48 -8.55 -5.80 6.33
C SER A 48 -8.29 -6.58 7.61
N ALA A 49 -9.06 -7.65 7.85
CA ALA A 49 -8.84 -8.53 9.00
C ALA A 49 -7.48 -9.24 8.93
N TYR A 50 -7.10 -9.74 7.76
CA TYR A 50 -5.79 -10.38 7.52
C TYR A 50 -4.64 -9.41 7.79
N LEU A 51 -4.69 -8.20 7.21
CA LEU A 51 -3.67 -7.18 7.40
C LEU A 51 -3.51 -6.80 8.87
N ASN A 52 -4.62 -6.52 9.55
CA ASN A 52 -4.58 -6.13 10.96
C ASN A 52 -3.95 -7.24 11.82
N ARG A 53 -4.25 -8.50 11.53
CA ARG A 53 -3.65 -9.64 12.25
C ARG A 53 -2.16 -9.78 11.96
N GLN A 54 -1.78 -9.68 10.68
CA GLN A 54 -0.38 -9.80 10.25
C GLN A 54 0.48 -8.66 10.80
N TYR A 55 0.00 -7.43 10.69
CA TYR A 55 0.74 -6.23 11.11
C TYR A 55 0.90 -6.16 12.62
N ARG A 56 -0.07 -6.66 13.39
CA ARG A 56 0.10 -6.80 14.83
C ARG A 56 1.26 -7.72 15.19
N THR A 57 1.40 -8.84 14.49
CA THR A 57 2.54 -9.76 14.71
C THR A 57 3.85 -9.11 14.27
N ILE A 58 3.87 -8.47 13.10
CA ILE A 58 5.05 -7.75 12.59
C ILE A 58 5.49 -6.64 13.56
N ALA A 59 4.55 -5.89 14.14
CA ALA A 59 4.85 -4.84 15.10
C ALA A 59 5.59 -5.37 16.34
N ILE A 60 5.20 -6.53 16.86
CA ILE A 60 5.88 -7.18 17.98
C ILE A 60 7.33 -7.54 17.61
N ILE A 61 7.52 -8.14 16.42
CA ILE A 61 8.86 -8.49 15.92
C ILE A 61 9.69 -7.22 15.69
N ALA A 62 9.10 -6.16 15.15
CA ALA A 62 9.79 -4.90 14.89
C ALA A 62 10.29 -4.25 16.19
N VAL A 63 9.51 -4.29 17.28
CA VAL A 63 9.97 -3.79 18.59
C VAL A 63 11.13 -4.63 19.13
N ALA A 64 11.05 -5.96 19.03
CA ALA A 64 12.16 -6.82 19.45
C ALA A 64 13.45 -6.54 18.66
N LEU A 65 13.35 -6.38 17.35
CA LEU A 65 14.48 -6.01 16.49
C LEU A 65 15.00 -4.61 16.79
N PHE A 66 14.12 -3.64 17.07
CA PHE A 66 14.53 -2.29 17.46
C PHE A 66 15.41 -2.31 18.72
N VAL A 67 14.99 -3.04 19.77
CA VAL A 67 15.77 -3.18 21.01
C VAL A 67 17.11 -3.88 20.73
N ALA A 68 17.10 -4.95 19.95
CA ALA A 68 18.33 -5.65 19.59
C ALA A 68 19.32 -4.76 18.82
N LEU A 69 18.84 -3.97 17.85
CA LEU A 69 19.64 -3.02 17.08
C LEU A 69 20.15 -1.86 17.94
N TRP A 70 19.34 -1.37 18.88
CA TRP A 70 19.78 -0.31 19.79
C TRP A 70 20.94 -0.78 20.66
N LEU A 71 20.82 -1.96 21.26
CA LEU A 71 21.87 -2.50 22.15
C LEU A 71 23.17 -2.86 21.42
N SER A 72 23.10 -3.24 20.14
CA SER A 72 24.25 -3.72 19.38
C SER A 72 24.90 -2.66 18.48
N LEU A 73 24.11 -1.84 17.78
CA LEU A 73 24.58 -0.87 16.78
C LEU A 73 24.31 0.59 17.18
N GLY A 74 23.59 0.82 18.29
CA GLY A 74 23.27 2.14 18.79
C GLY A 74 21.94 2.71 18.30
N ILE A 75 21.53 3.81 18.92
CA ILE A 75 20.17 4.37 18.76
C ILE A 75 19.90 4.91 17.34
N ALA A 76 20.91 5.44 16.64
CA ALA A 76 20.74 6.01 15.31
C ALA A 76 20.31 4.94 14.28
N MET A 77 20.94 3.76 14.31
CA MET A 77 20.58 2.64 13.44
C MET A 77 19.20 2.08 13.77
N ALA A 78 18.88 1.95 15.06
CA ALA A 78 17.57 1.48 15.51
C ALA A 78 16.44 2.41 15.06
N LEU A 79 16.63 3.73 15.15
CA LEU A 79 15.66 4.71 14.65
C LEU A 79 15.52 4.66 13.12
N GLY A 80 16.63 4.52 12.38
CA GLY A 80 16.60 4.34 10.93
C GLY A 80 15.79 3.11 10.51
N PHE A 81 15.97 1.99 11.21
CA PHE A 81 15.17 0.77 11.02
C PHE A 81 13.68 1.03 11.27
N LEU A 82 13.33 1.71 12.36
CA LEU A 82 11.93 1.96 12.72
C LEU A 82 11.23 2.83 11.68
N VAL A 83 11.91 3.86 11.17
CA VAL A 83 11.40 4.72 10.09
C VAL A 83 11.16 3.88 8.82
N GLY A 84 12.12 3.06 8.42
CA GLY A 84 11.98 2.19 7.24
C GLY A 84 10.86 1.16 7.39
N ALA A 85 10.76 0.52 8.56
CA ALA A 85 9.71 -0.44 8.88
C ALA A 85 8.32 0.21 8.83
N ALA A 86 8.17 1.43 9.37
CA ALA A 86 6.93 2.19 9.32
C ALA A 86 6.51 2.53 7.88
N PHE A 87 7.44 3.02 7.04
CA PHE A 87 7.13 3.31 5.64
C PHE A 87 6.80 2.05 4.84
N SER A 88 7.48 0.92 5.10
CA SER A 88 7.18 -0.37 4.48
C SER A 88 5.77 -0.85 4.85
N ALA A 89 5.41 -0.76 6.13
CA ALA A 89 4.08 -1.07 6.62
C ALA A 89 3.00 -0.19 5.95
N LEU A 90 3.23 1.13 5.89
CA LEU A 90 2.29 2.05 5.23
C LEU A 90 2.11 1.70 3.74
N ALA A 91 3.20 1.41 3.03
CA ALA A 91 3.14 1.04 1.61
C ALA A 91 2.34 -0.25 1.39
N GLY A 92 2.55 -1.27 2.23
CA GLY A 92 1.80 -2.54 2.14
C GLY A 92 0.31 -2.36 2.44
N TYR A 93 -0.03 -1.57 3.46
CA TYR A 93 -1.42 -1.32 3.84
C TYR A 93 -2.17 -0.53 2.76
N ILE A 94 -1.56 0.53 2.22
CA ILE A 94 -2.14 1.33 1.13
C ILE A 94 -2.30 0.46 -0.12
N GLY A 95 -1.24 -0.26 -0.50
CA GLY A 95 -1.23 -1.10 -1.70
C GLY A 95 -2.36 -2.13 -1.72
N MET A 96 -2.59 -2.83 -0.59
CA MET A 96 -3.67 -3.80 -0.51
C MET A 96 -5.05 -3.19 -0.60
N ASN A 97 -5.27 -2.04 0.07
CA ASN A 97 -6.55 -1.32 -0.01
C ASN A 97 -6.88 -0.89 -1.45
N VAL A 98 -5.86 -0.44 -2.19
CA VAL A 98 -6.00 -0.07 -3.60
C VAL A 98 -6.27 -1.31 -4.46
N ALA A 99 -5.49 -2.38 -4.28
CA ALA A 99 -5.64 -3.62 -5.04
C ALA A 99 -7.04 -4.23 -4.90
N VAL A 100 -7.55 -4.36 -3.68
CA VAL A 100 -8.88 -4.92 -3.44
C VAL A 100 -9.98 -4.07 -4.09
N ARG A 101 -9.84 -2.73 -4.06
CA ARG A 101 -10.79 -1.82 -4.72
C ARG A 101 -10.66 -1.83 -6.25
N ALA A 102 -9.46 -2.05 -6.78
CA ALA A 102 -9.21 -2.14 -8.21
C ALA A 102 -9.83 -3.41 -8.81
N ASN A 103 -9.75 -4.56 -8.11
CA ASN A 103 -10.23 -5.85 -8.61
C ASN A 103 -11.67 -5.80 -9.16
N VAL A 104 -12.61 -5.22 -8.40
CA VAL A 104 -14.01 -5.12 -8.83
C VAL A 104 -14.20 -4.18 -10.01
N ARG A 105 -13.37 -3.13 -10.11
CA ARG A 105 -13.41 -2.16 -11.21
C ARG A 105 -12.79 -2.74 -12.48
N THR A 106 -11.76 -3.56 -12.36
CA THR A 106 -11.18 -4.34 -13.46
C THR A 106 -12.19 -5.36 -13.98
N ALA A 107 -12.90 -6.06 -13.08
CA ALA A 107 -13.95 -6.99 -13.47
C ALA A 107 -15.12 -6.29 -14.19
N GLU A 108 -15.56 -5.14 -13.71
CA GLU A 108 -16.59 -4.35 -14.40
C GLU A 108 -16.09 -3.84 -15.76
N ALA A 109 -14.85 -3.36 -15.85
CA ALA A 109 -14.28 -2.90 -17.10
C ALA A 109 -14.11 -4.03 -18.14
N ALA A 110 -13.88 -5.27 -17.70
CA ALA A 110 -13.79 -6.44 -18.57
C ALA A 110 -15.08 -6.72 -19.36
N ARG A 111 -16.24 -6.20 -18.90
CA ARG A 111 -17.50 -6.26 -19.66
C ARG A 111 -17.43 -5.47 -20.97
N ASN A 112 -16.52 -4.50 -21.08
CA ASN A 112 -16.23 -3.73 -22.28
C ASN A 112 -15.02 -4.26 -23.06
N GLY A 113 -14.54 -5.47 -22.71
CA GLY A 113 -13.42 -6.14 -23.37
C GLY A 113 -12.10 -6.09 -22.58
N MET A 114 -11.16 -6.95 -22.98
CA MET A 114 -9.87 -7.12 -22.30
C MET A 114 -9.03 -5.83 -22.28
N ALA A 115 -9.04 -5.07 -23.37
CA ALA A 115 -8.31 -3.81 -23.45
C ALA A 115 -8.81 -2.77 -22.42
N ALA A 116 -10.12 -2.75 -22.14
CA ALA A 116 -10.69 -1.88 -21.12
C ALA A 116 -10.25 -2.32 -19.71
N ALA A 117 -10.18 -3.62 -19.45
CA ALA A 117 -9.75 -4.17 -18.16
C ALA A 117 -8.26 -3.89 -17.86
N MET A 118 -7.38 -4.03 -18.86
CA MET A 118 -5.94 -3.78 -18.70
C MET A 118 -5.59 -2.28 -18.51
N ASN A 119 -6.52 -1.38 -18.85
CA ASN A 119 -6.39 0.07 -18.66
C ASN A 119 -7.07 0.57 -17.37
N VAL A 120 -7.39 -0.34 -16.44
CA VAL A 120 -7.83 -0.02 -15.07
C VAL A 120 -6.64 0.08 -14.14
#